data_AF-A0A9E1EJI9-F1
#
_entry.id   AF-A0A9E1EJI9-F1
#
_cell.length_a   1.000
_cell.length_b   1.000
_cell.length_c   1.000
_cell.angle_alpha   90.00
_cell.angle_beta   90.00
_cell.angle_gamma   90.00
#
_symmetry.space_group_name_H-M   'P 1'
#
loop_
_entity.id
_entity.type
_entity.pdbx_description
1 polymer ?
#
loop_
_entity_poly.entity_id
_entity_poly.type
_entity_poly.pdbx_seq_one_letter_code
_entity_poly.pdbx_strand_id
1 'polypeptide(L)'
;MNFLRGFQAAFRGIIRCINHERNMRIHTVAALYVFVFSFFFEFSATGYAVLFTMFGLIMALEIINTGLEALADQISPGYSPVVKVVKDIAAGAVLIMAIFAVAVAVVLFWQPEGFVRIYEYFCITMPIMWLPFVVVSAFCLWYIVKGPLGMKNFFLKHKKFEKE
;
A
#
# COMPACT_ATOMS: atom_id res chain seq x y z
N MET A 1 16.08 -13.82 23.76
CA MET A 1 15.42 -12.64 23.14
C MET A 1 13.94 -12.72 23.50
N ASN A 2 13.38 -11.76 24.24
CA ASN A 2 11.98 -11.86 24.70
C ASN A 2 11.04 -11.81 23.48
N PHE A 3 10.12 -12.77 23.35
CA PHE A 3 9.17 -12.89 22.23
C PHE A 3 8.50 -11.54 21.88
N LEU A 4 8.01 -10.82 22.89
CA LEU A 4 7.39 -9.49 22.73
C LEU A 4 8.32 -8.43 22.12
N ARG A 5 9.63 -8.46 22.43
CA ARG A 5 10.60 -7.52 21.85
C ARG A 5 10.82 -7.80 20.36
N GLY A 6 10.71 -9.06 19.93
CA GLY A 6 10.77 -9.44 18.52
C GLY A 6 9.62 -8.85 17.71
N PHE A 7 8.38 -8.99 18.20
CA PHE A 7 7.21 -8.37 17.57
C PHE A 7 7.32 -6.85 17.49
N GLN A 8 7.73 -6.20 18.59
CA GLN A 8 7.95 -4.76 18.59
C GLN A 8 8.98 -4.32 17.54
N ALA A 9 10.06 -5.10 17.35
CA ALA A 9 11.04 -4.82 16.31
C ALA A 9 10.45 -4.96 14.90
N ALA A 10 9.70 -6.03 14.63
CA ALA A 10 9.04 -6.24 13.35
C ALA A 10 8.03 -5.12 13.01
N PHE A 11 7.18 -4.74 13.97
CA PHE A 11 6.24 -3.62 13.78
C PHE A 11 6.94 -2.29 13.52
N ARG A 12 8.07 -2.02 14.19
CA ARG A 12 8.88 -0.83 13.87
C ARG A 12 9.39 -0.85 12.43
N GLY A 13 9.78 -2.00 11.90
CA GLY A 13 10.18 -2.17 10.50
C GLY A 13 9.05 -1.83 9.52
N ILE A 14 7.85 -2.38 9.77
CA ILE A 14 6.65 -2.09 8.95
C ILE A 14 6.32 -0.59 8.98
N ILE A 15 6.27 0.00 10.17
CA ILE A 15 5.98 1.44 10.36
C ILE A 15 7.05 2.30 9.67
N ARG A 16 8.32 1.90 9.72
CA ARG A 16 9.41 2.62 9.03
C ARG A 16 9.17 2.65 7.52
N CYS A 17 8.85 1.51 6.91
CA CYS A 17 8.59 1.41 5.47
C CYS A 17 7.37 2.25 5.06
N ILE A 18 6.25 2.15 5.78
CA ILE A 18 5.05 2.98 5.52
C ILE A 18 5.36 4.49 5.58
N ASN A 19 6.21 4.89 6.52
CA ASN A 19 6.55 6.29 6.72
C ASN A 19 7.43 6.89 5.62
N HIS A 20 8.30 6.10 5.01
CA HIS A 20 9.35 6.61 4.10
C HIS A 20 9.08 6.21 2.66
N GLU A 21 8.60 4.99 2.41
CA GLU A 21 8.48 4.44 1.07
C GLU A 21 7.15 4.79 0.42
N ARG A 22 7.22 5.46 -0.74
CA ARG A 22 6.04 5.81 -1.51
C ARG A 22 5.32 4.59 -2.06
N ASN A 23 6.06 3.58 -2.52
CA ASN A 23 5.51 2.35 -3.07
C ASN A 23 4.73 1.56 -2.01
N MET A 24 5.26 1.44 -0.79
CA MET A 24 4.53 0.87 0.36
C MET A 24 3.19 1.59 0.61
N ARG A 25 3.16 2.92 0.51
CA ARG A 25 1.93 3.71 0.64
C ARG A 25 0.94 3.45 -0.49
N ILE A 26 1.42 3.33 -1.73
CA ILE A 26 0.59 2.99 -2.89
C ILE A 26 -0.03 1.60 -2.71
N HIS A 27 0.75 0.59 -2.33
CA HIS A 27 0.24 -0.76 -2.08
C HIS A 27 -0.80 -0.78 -0.95
N THR A 28 -0.58 -0.01 0.13
CA THR A 28 -1.55 0.11 1.24
C THR A 28 -2.88 0.72 0.77
N VAL A 29 -2.84 1.77 -0.03
CA VAL A 29 -4.06 2.41 -0.59
C VAL A 29 -4.75 1.51 -1.61
N ALA A 30 -3.98 0.82 -2.46
CA ALA A 30 -4.53 -0.15 -3.41
C ALA A 30 -5.25 -1.28 -2.68
N ALA A 31 -4.66 -1.81 -1.61
CA ALA A 31 -5.28 -2.83 -0.77
C ALA A 31 -6.61 -2.33 -0.17
N LEU A 32 -6.62 -1.11 0.38
CA LEU A 32 -7.84 -0.49 0.92
C LEU A 32 -8.96 -0.48 -0.13
N TYR A 33 -8.71 0.03 -1.34
CA TYR A 33 -9.73 0.08 -2.38
C TYR A 33 -10.17 -1.30 -2.83
N VAL A 34 -9.25 -2.24 -3.04
CA VAL A 34 -9.59 -3.61 -3.47
C VAL A 34 -10.48 -4.30 -2.44
N PHE A 35 -10.20 -4.18 -1.14
CA PHE A 35 -11.03 -4.77 -0.09
C PHE A 35 -12.37 -4.03 0.10
N VAL A 36 -12.41 -2.70 -0.07
CA VAL A 36 -13.68 -1.96 0.00
C VAL A 36 -14.58 -2.33 -1.18
N PHE A 37 -14.03 -2.40 -2.39
CA PHE A 37 -14.82 -2.73 -3.57
C PHE A 37 -15.11 -4.23 -3.71
N SER A 38 -14.34 -5.13 -3.11
CA SER A 38 -14.61 -6.57 -3.16
C SER A 38 -15.97 -6.95 -2.56
N PHE A 39 -16.54 -6.12 -1.67
CA PHE A 39 -17.89 -6.36 -1.13
C PHE A 39 -19.01 -6.28 -2.17
N PHE A 40 -18.76 -5.66 -3.32
CA PHE A 40 -19.70 -5.65 -4.45
C PHE A 40 -19.61 -6.91 -5.30
N PHE A 41 -18.59 -7.74 -5.10
CA PHE A 41 -18.34 -8.96 -5.86
C PHE A 41 -18.65 -10.20 -5.02
N GLU A 42 -18.96 -11.31 -5.68
CA GLU A 42 -19.25 -12.58 -5.00
C GLU A 42 -17.98 -13.42 -4.92
N PHE A 43 -17.17 -13.14 -3.90
CA PHE A 43 -15.96 -13.90 -3.62
C PHE A 43 -16.22 -14.98 -2.57
N SER A 44 -15.72 -16.18 -2.83
CA SER A 44 -15.65 -17.25 -1.83
C SER A 44 -14.60 -16.92 -0.76
N ALA A 45 -14.64 -17.65 0.36
CA ALA A 45 -13.61 -17.56 1.40
C ALA A 45 -12.19 -17.78 0.82
N THR A 46 -12.06 -18.66 -0.17
CA THR A 46 -10.80 -18.90 -0.90
C THR A 46 -10.38 -17.68 -1.71
N GLY A 47 -11.31 -16.97 -2.37
CA GLY A 47 -11.02 -15.73 -3.10
C GLY A 47 -10.44 -14.66 -2.18
N TYR A 48 -11.04 -14.47 -1.00
CA TYR A 48 -10.50 -13.57 0.01
C TYR A 48 -9.13 -14.02 0.54
N ALA A 49 -8.95 -15.31 0.83
CA ALA A 49 -7.66 -15.84 1.28
C ALA A 49 -6.55 -15.58 0.25
N VAL A 50 -6.85 -15.72 -1.04
CA VAL A 50 -5.93 -15.38 -2.13
C VAL A 50 -5.62 -13.88 -2.14
N LEU A 51 -6.63 -12.99 -2.01
CA LEU A 51 -6.39 -11.54 -1.93
C LEU A 51 -5.50 -11.16 -0.74
N PHE A 52 -5.80 -11.67 0.46
CA PHE A 52 -4.97 -11.43 1.65
C PHE A 52 -3.53 -11.91 1.44
N THR A 53 -3.36 -13.07 0.80
CA THR A 53 -2.03 -13.62 0.49
C THR A 53 -1.28 -12.73 -0.49
N MET A 54 -1.91 -12.27 -1.58
CA MET A 54 -1.25 -11.41 -2.57
C MET A 54 -0.82 -10.08 -1.96
N PHE A 55 -1.67 -9.44 -1.15
CA PHE A 55 -1.28 -8.21 -0.46
C PHE A 55 -0.20 -8.45 0.59
N GLY A 56 -0.27 -9.55 1.34
CA GLY A 56 0.76 -9.93 2.29
C GLY A 56 2.12 -10.13 1.63
N LEU A 57 2.16 -10.83 0.50
CA LEU A 57 3.39 -11.07 -0.26
C LEU A 57 3.98 -9.79 -0.86
N ILE A 58 3.14 -8.94 -1.45
CA ILE A 58 3.59 -7.64 -2.01
C ILE A 58 4.18 -6.77 -0.90
N MET A 59 3.50 -6.64 0.24
CA MET A 59 4.00 -5.84 1.36
C MET A 59 5.30 -6.42 1.94
N ALA A 60 5.41 -7.75 2.04
CA ALA A 60 6.62 -8.40 2.52
C ALA A 60 7.80 -8.16 1.57
N LEU A 61 7.59 -8.29 0.26
CA LEU A 61 8.63 -8.03 -0.73
C LEU A 61 9.05 -6.57 -0.79
N GLU A 62 8.11 -5.64 -0.64
CA GLU A 62 8.44 -4.22 -0.56
C GLU A 62 9.34 -3.93 0.65
N ILE A 63 9.01 -4.49 1.82
CA ILE A 63 9.84 -4.37 3.03
C ILE A 63 11.24 -4.99 2.82
N ILE A 64 11.32 -6.15 2.16
CA ILE A 64 12.61 -6.78 1.83
C ILE A 64 13.40 -5.91 0.86
N ASN A 65 12.76 -5.37 -0.17
CA ASN A 65 13.38 -4.47 -1.15
C ASN A 65 13.98 -3.23 -0.46
N THR A 66 13.20 -2.54 0.37
CA THR A 66 13.67 -1.39 1.15
C THR A 66 14.82 -1.76 2.09
N GLY A 67 14.77 -2.94 2.71
CA GLY A 67 15.85 -3.44 3.55
C GLY A 67 17.15 -3.68 2.76
N LEU A 68 17.04 -4.27 1.56
CA LEU A 68 18.17 -4.50 0.66
C LEU A 68 18.75 -3.20 0.12
N GLU A 69 17.90 -2.23 -0.23
CA GLU A 69 18.33 -0.90 -0.65
C GLU A 69 19.14 -0.21 0.46
N ALA A 70 18.62 -0.21 1.69
CA ALA A 70 19.29 0.38 2.84
C ALA A 70 20.64 -0.30 3.15
N LEU A 71 20.70 -1.63 3.03
CA LEU A 71 21.95 -2.38 3.19
C LEU A 71 22.96 -2.04 2.09
N ALA A 72 22.51 -1.98 0.84
CA ALA A 72 23.36 -1.70 -0.30
C ALA A 72 23.94 -0.28 -0.25
N ASP A 73 23.15 0.71 0.17
CA ASP A 73 23.59 2.09 0.38
C ASP A 73 24.60 2.22 1.52
N GLN A 74 24.50 1.37 2.54
CA GLN A 74 25.49 1.33 3.62
C GLN A 74 26.82 0.70 3.18
N ILE A 75 26.78 -0.32 2.31
CA ILE A 75 27.99 -1.01 1.82
C ILE A 75 28.75 -0.14 0.82
N SER A 76 28.05 0.59 -0.06
CA SER A 76 28.66 1.48 -1.03
C SER A 76 27.92 2.82 -1.07
N PRO A 77 28.37 3.83 -0.32
CA PRO A 77 27.76 5.16 -0.30
C PRO A 77 27.88 5.92 -1.64
N GLY A 78 28.70 5.42 -2.57
CA GLY A 78 28.88 5.96 -3.92
C GLY A 78 28.31 5.05 -5.00
N TYR A 79 28.41 5.47 -6.25
CA TYR A 79 27.97 4.64 -7.36
C TYR A 79 28.81 3.36 -7.45
N SER A 80 28.13 2.21 -7.37
CA SER A 80 28.72 0.88 -7.59
C SER A 80 27.87 0.11 -8.59
N PRO A 81 28.45 -0.41 -9.69
CA PRO A 81 27.72 -1.25 -10.64
C PRO A 81 27.05 -2.47 -9.96
N VAL A 82 27.69 -3.02 -8.93
CA VAL A 82 27.16 -4.17 -8.18
C VAL A 82 25.94 -3.77 -7.34
N VAL A 83 26.00 -2.64 -6.63
CA VAL A 83 24.84 -2.13 -5.87
C VAL A 83 23.67 -1.84 -6.79
N LYS A 84 23.93 -1.26 -7.98
CA LYS A 84 22.90 -1.07 -8.99
C LYS A 84 22.22 -2.39 -9.37
N VAL A 85 22.99 -3.44 -9.68
CA VAL A 85 22.44 -4.76 -10.03
C VAL A 85 21.61 -5.34 -8.89
N VAL A 86 22.06 -5.23 -7.64
CA VAL A 86 21.31 -5.72 -6.47
C VAL A 86 19.96 -4.99 -6.34
N LYS A 87 19.96 -3.67 -6.46
CA LYS A 87 18.73 -2.86 -6.41
C LYS A 87 17.79 -3.19 -7.57
N ASP A 88 18.31 -3.33 -8.78
CA ASP A 88 17.54 -3.69 -9.97
C ASP A 88 16.87 -5.07 -9.82
N ILE A 89 17.59 -6.06 -9.25
CA ILE A 89 17.05 -7.41 -8.97
C ILE A 89 15.96 -7.35 -7.89
N ALA A 90 16.19 -6.60 -6.80
CA ALA A 90 15.23 -6.47 -5.72
C ALA A 90 13.93 -5.80 -6.18
N ALA A 91 14.04 -4.71 -6.94
CA ALA A 91 12.90 -4.06 -7.58
C ALA A 91 12.21 -4.99 -8.61
N GLY A 92 12.98 -5.78 -9.36
CA GLY A 92 12.47 -6.80 -10.27
C GLY A 92 11.61 -7.86 -9.59
N ALA A 93 11.99 -8.30 -8.38
CA ALA A 93 11.19 -9.25 -7.60
C ALA A 93 9.83 -8.67 -7.18
N VAL A 94 9.80 -7.41 -6.73
CA VAL A 94 8.55 -6.69 -6.41
C VAL A 94 7.68 -6.56 -7.66
N LEU A 95 8.27 -6.19 -8.80
CA LEU A 95 7.56 -6.03 -10.06
C LEU A 95 6.89 -7.34 -10.53
N ILE A 96 7.60 -8.46 -10.47
CA ILE A 96 7.05 -9.78 -10.82
C ILE A 96 5.82 -10.06 -9.94
N MET A 97 5.92 -9.88 -8.62
CA MET A 97 4.76 -10.12 -7.75
C MET A 97 3.61 -9.14 -7.98
N ALA A 98 3.89 -7.88 -8.33
CA ALA A 98 2.86 -6.93 -8.72
C ALA A 98 2.09 -7.40 -9.97
N ILE A 99 2.78 -7.93 -10.98
CA ILE A 99 2.14 -8.48 -12.19
C ILE A 99 1.23 -9.66 -11.82
N PHE A 100 1.69 -10.60 -11.01
CA PHE A 100 0.87 -11.73 -10.58
C PHE A 100 -0.32 -11.29 -9.71
N ALA A 101 -0.17 -10.28 -8.87
CA ALA A 101 -1.29 -9.73 -8.09
C ALA A 101 -2.35 -9.09 -8.98
N VAL A 102 -1.94 -8.38 -10.02
CA VAL A 102 -2.87 -7.85 -11.03
C VAL A 102 -3.57 -8.99 -11.76
N ALA A 103 -2.86 -10.04 -12.18
CA ALA A 103 -3.47 -11.19 -12.83
C ALA A 103 -4.52 -11.89 -11.93
N VAL A 104 -4.19 -12.09 -10.66
CA VAL A 104 -5.13 -12.62 -9.66
C VAL A 104 -6.34 -11.71 -9.47
N ALA A 105 -6.12 -10.39 -9.39
CA ALA A 105 -7.21 -9.43 -9.30
C ALA A 105 -8.11 -9.51 -10.53
N VAL A 106 -7.56 -9.59 -11.75
CA VAL A 106 -8.36 -9.76 -12.97
C VAL A 106 -9.20 -11.02 -12.89
N VAL A 107 -8.64 -12.16 -12.48
CA VAL A 107 -9.38 -13.43 -12.38
C VAL A 107 -10.50 -13.35 -11.35
N LEU A 108 -10.24 -12.78 -10.17
CA LEU A 108 -11.26 -12.69 -9.12
C LEU A 108 -12.36 -11.70 -9.49
N PHE A 109 -11.99 -10.52 -9.99
CA PHE A 109 -12.90 -9.43 -10.33
C PHE A 109 -13.54 -9.59 -11.72
N TRP A 110 -13.36 -10.71 -12.42
CA TRP A 110 -14.03 -11.00 -13.69
C TRP A 110 -15.51 -11.37 -13.49
N GLN A 111 -16.27 -10.49 -12.83
CA GLN A 111 -17.71 -10.60 -12.60
C GLN A 111 -18.35 -9.26 -12.98
N PRO A 112 -18.83 -9.10 -14.23
CA PRO A 112 -19.43 -7.86 -14.72
C PRO A 112 -20.53 -7.31 -13.79
N GLU A 113 -21.28 -8.21 -13.14
CA GLU A 113 -22.36 -7.89 -12.20
C GLU A 113 -21.85 -7.06 -11.01
N GLY A 114 -20.65 -7.33 -10.52
CA GLY A 114 -20.05 -6.56 -9.41
C GLY A 114 -19.83 -5.10 -9.80
N PHE A 115 -19.38 -4.84 -11.04
CA PHE A 115 -19.23 -3.48 -11.54
C PHE A 115 -20.57 -2.77 -11.74
N VAL A 116 -21.60 -3.50 -12.20
CA VAL A 116 -22.96 -2.96 -12.29
C VAL A 116 -23.47 -2.55 -10.91
N ARG A 117 -23.30 -3.40 -9.88
CA ARG A 117 -23.70 -3.06 -8.50
C ARG A 117 -22.99 -1.83 -7.96
N ILE A 118 -21.70 -1.65 -8.25
CA ILE A 118 -20.95 -0.43 -7.89
C ILE A 118 -21.61 0.78 -8.53
N TYR A 119 -21.86 0.71 -9.84
CA TYR A 119 -22.50 1.81 -10.58
C TYR A 119 -23.89 2.12 -10.02
N GLU A 120 -24.74 1.12 -9.83
CA GLU A 120 -26.09 1.29 -9.27
C GLU A 120 -26.05 1.89 -7.87
N TYR A 121 -25.13 1.43 -7.01
CA TYR A 121 -24.97 1.94 -5.66
C TYR A 121 -24.61 3.43 -5.65
N PHE A 122 -23.61 3.84 -6.43
CA PHE A 122 -23.12 5.22 -6.45
C PHE A 122 -23.98 6.17 -7.29
N CYS A 123 -24.72 5.69 -8.30
CA CYS A 123 -25.46 6.56 -9.21
C CYS A 123 -26.96 6.58 -8.95
N ILE A 124 -27.53 5.52 -8.37
CA ILE A 124 -28.97 5.34 -8.23
C ILE A 124 -29.35 5.24 -6.76
N THR A 125 -28.81 4.26 -6.04
CA THR A 125 -29.25 3.93 -4.68
C THR A 125 -28.83 4.98 -3.66
N MET A 126 -27.55 5.40 -3.67
CA MET A 126 -27.00 6.36 -2.71
C MET A 126 -26.04 7.37 -3.39
N PRO A 127 -26.54 8.30 -4.22
CA PRO A 127 -25.68 9.26 -4.93
C PRO A 127 -24.83 10.15 -4.01
N ILE A 128 -25.28 10.37 -2.77
CA ILE A 128 -24.52 11.14 -1.77
C ILE A 128 -23.17 10.49 -1.42
N MET A 129 -22.98 9.20 -1.69
CA MET A 129 -21.73 8.46 -1.43
C MET A 129 -20.54 8.95 -2.28
N TRP A 130 -20.79 9.71 -3.35
CA TRP A 130 -19.73 10.39 -4.10
C TRP A 130 -18.93 11.36 -3.22
N LEU A 131 -19.59 12.05 -2.27
CA LEU A 131 -18.92 13.00 -1.38
C LEU A 131 -17.85 12.31 -0.50
N PRO A 132 -18.18 11.31 0.34
CA PRO A 132 -17.16 10.63 1.14
C PRO A 132 -16.14 9.92 0.26
N PHE A 133 -16.53 9.38 -0.91
CA PHE A 133 -15.57 8.74 -1.82
C PHE A 133 -14.51 9.71 -2.35
N VAL A 134 -14.91 10.92 -2.77
CA VAL A 134 -13.98 11.97 -3.21
C VAL A 134 -13.10 12.45 -2.05
N VAL A 135 -13.68 12.64 -0.86
CA VAL A 135 -12.92 13.04 0.34
C VAL A 135 -11.87 11.99 0.71
N VAL A 136 -12.25 10.71 0.76
CA VAL A 136 -11.32 9.60 1.02
C VAL A 136 -10.25 9.52 -0.06
N SER A 137 -10.62 9.69 -1.34
CA SER A 137 -9.67 9.69 -2.45
C SER A 137 -8.64 10.81 -2.35
N ALA A 138 -9.09 12.03 -2.03
CA ALA A 138 -8.20 13.17 -1.80
C ALA A 138 -7.26 12.92 -0.61
N PHE A 139 -7.78 12.34 0.48
CA PHE A 139 -6.98 11.97 1.64
C PHE A 139 -5.94 10.88 1.30
N CYS A 140 -6.32 9.84 0.55
CA CYS A 140 -5.41 8.78 0.10
C CYS A 140 -4.29 9.33 -0.79
N LEU A 141 -4.61 10.25 -1.72
CA LEU A 141 -3.61 10.92 -2.54
C LEU A 141 -2.65 11.76 -1.68
N TRP A 142 -3.19 12.50 -0.72
CA TRP A 142 -2.38 13.27 0.22
C TRP A 142 -1.47 12.36 1.06
N TYR A 143 -1.97 11.23 1.54
CA TYR A 143 -1.21 10.20 2.24
C TYR A 143 -0.09 9.63 1.37
N ILE A 144 -0.36 9.27 0.11
CA ILE A 144 0.67 8.74 -0.81
C ILE A 144 1.80 9.77 -1.01
N VAL A 145 1.45 11.04 -1.21
CA VAL A 145 2.42 12.11 -1.51
C VAL A 145 3.21 12.52 -0.27
N LYS A 146 2.57 12.77 0.87
CA LYS A 146 3.23 13.32 2.07
C LYS A 146 3.74 12.24 3.03
N GLY A 147 3.10 11.08 3.04
CA GLY A 147 3.30 10.06 4.06
C GLY A 147 2.85 10.50 5.46
N PRO A 148 2.79 9.58 6.43
CA PRO A 148 2.34 9.89 7.80
C PRO A 148 3.17 10.99 8.49
N LEU A 149 4.49 10.97 8.32
CA LEU A 149 5.37 11.97 8.93
C LEU A 149 5.18 13.35 8.32
N GLY A 150 5.03 13.43 6.99
CA GLY A 150 4.75 14.70 6.31
C GLY A 150 3.40 15.29 6.72
N MET A 151 2.37 14.46 6.86
CA MET A 151 1.06 14.87 7.36
C MET A 151 1.15 15.38 8.80
N LYS A 152 1.84 14.65 9.70
CA LYS A 152 2.05 15.08 11.09
C LYS A 152 2.75 16.44 11.16
N ASN A 153 3.80 16.65 10.37
CA ASN A 153 4.54 17.91 10.34
C ASN A 153 3.70 19.07 9.80
N PHE A 154 2.81 18.82 8.83
CA PHE A 154 1.87 19.82 8.32
C PHE A 154 0.92 20.34 9.41
N PHE A 155 0.33 19.43 10.19
CA PHE A 155 -0.54 19.79 11.32
C PHE A 155 0.22 20.46 12.47
N LEU A 156 1.42 20.00 12.80
CA LEU A 156 2.26 20.63 13.82
C LEU A 156 2.65 22.05 13.43
N LYS A 157 2.95 22.29 12.15
CA LYS A 157 3.24 23.63 11.62
C LYS A 157 2.02 24.55 11.79
N HIS A 158 0.83 24.13 11.37
CA HIS A 158 -0.39 24.94 11.50
C HIS A 158 -0.75 25.25 12.95
N LYS A 159 -0.61 24.28 13.86
CA LYS A 159 -0.87 24.48 15.29
C LYS A 159 0.11 25.47 15.96
N LYS A 160 1.29 25.68 15.37
CA LYS A 160 2.25 26.69 15.83
C LYS A 160 1.84 28.10 15.35
N PHE A 161 1.36 28.22 14.11
CA PHE A 161 0.84 29.49 13.56
C PHE A 161 -0.45 29.97 14.22
N GLU A 162 -1.32 29.08 14.71
CA GLU A 162 -2.53 29.47 15.47
C GLU A 162 -2.22 29.99 16.90
N LYS A 163 -0.98 29.85 17.37
CA LYS A 163 -0.57 30.25 18.73
C LYS A 163 0.30 31.52 18.75
N GLU A 164 0.63 32.08 17.59
CA GLU A 164 1.35 33.36 17.41
C GLU A 164 0.35 34.45 17.03
#